data_AF-A0A8F9TTY0-F1
#
_entry.id   AF-A0A8F9TTY0-F1
#
_cell.length_a   1.000
_cell.length_b   1.000
_cell.length_c   1.000
_cell.angle_alpha   90.00
_cell.angle_beta   90.00
_cell.angle_gamma   90.00
#
_symmetry.space_group_name_H-M   'P 1'
#
loop_
_entity.id
_entity.type
_entity.pdbx_description
1 polymer ?
#
loop_
_entity_poly.entity_id
_entity_poly.type
_entity_poly.pdbx_seq_one_letter_code
_entity_poly.pdbx_strand_id
1 'polypeptide(L)' 'MNPRLSRFALTAALIALVLLCLLFPRMLAFAEIAGRELRYLWWLVLIIAVCLWLSFKLRPRK' A
#
# COMPACT_ATOMS: atom_id res chain seq x y z
N MET A 1 -0.39 22.88 -22.66
CA MET A 1 -0.24 21.91 -21.55
C MET A 1 1.24 21.57 -21.38
N ASN A 2 1.92 22.18 -20.41
CA ASN A 2 3.37 22.01 -20.26
C ASN A 2 3.67 20.81 -19.33
N PRO A 3 4.22 19.69 -19.83
CA PRO A 3 4.36 18.44 -19.06
C PRO A 3 5.30 18.55 -17.86
N ARG A 4 6.14 19.59 -17.81
CA ARG A 4 7.01 19.87 -16.66
C ARG A 4 6.25 20.52 -15.51
N LEU A 5 5.30 21.40 -15.80
CA LEU A 5 4.50 22.10 -14.78
C LEU A 5 3.56 21.11 -14.05
N SER A 6 3.07 20.10 -14.78
CA SER A 6 2.26 19.03 -14.20
C SER A 6 3.05 18.22 -13.17
N ARG A 7 4.34 17.93 -13.41
CA ARG A 7 5.19 17.20 -12.46
C ARG A 7 5.42 18.00 -11.18
N PHE A 8 5.74 19.29 -11.29
CA PHE A 8 5.92 20.16 -10.12
C PHE A 8 4.61 20.35 -9.33
N ALA A 9 3.48 20.50 -10.02
CA ALA A 9 2.17 20.57 -9.39
C ALA A 9 1.81 19.25 -8.68
N LEU A 10 2.16 18.10 -9.27
CA LEU A 10 1.95 16.79 -8.66
C LEU A 10 2.81 16.62 -7.41
N THR A 11 4.09 17.00 -7.46
CA THR A 11 4.99 16.95 -6.30
C THR A 11 4.53 17.88 -5.19
N ALA A 12 4.11 19.11 -5.52
CA ALA A 12 3.58 20.06 -4.56
C ALA A 12 2.26 19.57 -3.92
N ALA A 13 1.38 18.96 -4.71
CA ALA A 13 0.15 18.35 -4.21
C ALA A 13 0.44 17.16 -3.28
N LEU A 14 1.45 16.34 -3.59
CA LEU A 14 1.88 15.21 -2.74
C LEU A 14 2.44 15.70 -1.40
N ILE A 15 3.28 16.75 -1.43
CA ILE A 15 3.82 17.37 -0.21
C ILE A 15 2.69 17.99 0.62
N ALA A 16 1.75 18.70 -0.01
CA ALA A 16 0.60 19.27 0.67
C ALA A 16 -0.28 18.19 1.31
N LEU A 17 -0.48 17.06 0.63
CA LEU A 17 -1.22 15.91 1.14
C LEU A 17 -0.53 15.31 2.38
N VAL A 18 0.80 15.15 2.33
CA VAL A 18 1.59 14.65 3.47
C VAL A 18 1.52 15.63 4.65
N LEU A 19 1.64 16.93 4.40
CA LEU A 19 1.60 17.97 5.43
C LEU A 19 0.20 18.06 6.06
N LEU A 20 -0.85 17.93 5.26
CA LEU A 20 -2.24 17.88 5.72
C LEU A 20 -2.49 16.61 6.57
N CYS A 21 -1.94 15.47 6.17
CA CYS A 21 -1.99 14.23 6.94
C CYS A 21 -1.27 14.38 8.31
N LEU A 22 -0.15 15.11 8.35
CA LEU A 22 0.57 15.42 9.59
C LEU A 22 -0.17 16.41 10.50
N LEU A 23 -0.83 17.42 9.92
CA LEU A 23 -1.58 18.44 10.66
C LEU A 23 -2.88 17.90 11.28
N PHE A 24 -3.42 16.82 10.71
CA PHE A 24 -4.55 16.07 11.25
C PHE A 24 -4.07 14.78 11.93
N PRO A 25 -3.69 14.80 13.23
CA PRO A 25 -3.21 13.63 13.98
C PRO A 25 -4.23 12.48 14.05
N ARG A 26 -5.49 12.76 13.70
CA ARG A 26 -6.51 11.74 13.47
C ARG A 26 -6.12 10.75 12.36
N MET A 27 -5.50 11.19 11.26
CA MET A 27 -5.03 10.27 10.21
C MET A 27 -3.83 9.43 10.65
N LEU A 28 -2.98 9.93 11.55
CA LEU A 28 -1.89 9.15 12.17
C LEU A 28 -2.44 8.01 13.06
N ALA A 29 -3.50 8.28 13.83
CA ALA A 29 -4.19 7.23 14.59
C ALA A 29 -4.86 6.19 13.68
N PHE A 30 -5.44 6.62 12.55
CA PHE A 30 -5.89 5.69 11.50
C PHE A 30 -4.73 4.94 10.85
N ALA A 31 -3.56 5.54 10.65
CA ALA A 31 -2.38 4.88 10.10
C ALA A 31 -1.79 3.84 11.08
N GLU A 32 -1.88 4.04 12.39
CA GLU A 32 -1.50 3.04 13.38
C GLU A 32 -2.43 1.82 13.37
N ILE A 33 -3.74 2.05 13.25
CA ILE A 33 -4.75 0.99 13.10
C ILE A 33 -4.60 0.29 11.74
N ALA A 34 -4.53 1.08 10.65
CA ALA A 34 -4.35 0.60 9.30
C ALA A 34 -3.00 -0.09 9.09
N GLY A 35 -1.93 0.31 9.78
CA GLY A 35 -0.63 -0.38 9.73
C GLY A 35 -0.71 -1.78 10.36
N ARG A 36 -1.54 -1.94 11.38
CA ARG A 36 -1.83 -3.25 11.99
C ARG A 36 -2.67 -4.12 11.04
N GLU A 37 -3.70 -3.54 10.43
CA GLU A 37 -4.55 -4.19 9.41
C GLU A 37 -3.78 -4.54 8.13
N LEU A 38 -2.86 -3.68 7.70
CA LEU A 38 -1.97 -3.90 6.55
C LEU A 38 -1.04 -5.09 6.81
N ARG A 39 -0.58 -5.28 8.05
CA ARG A 39 0.24 -6.44 8.43
C ARG A 39 -0.58 -7.73 8.40
N TYR A 40 -1.84 -7.71 8.82
CA TYR A 40 -2.75 -8.86 8.65
C TYR A 40 -3.04 -9.16 7.17
N LEU A 41 -3.24 -8.12 6.34
CA LEU A 41 -3.35 -8.26 4.89
C LEU A 41 -2.07 -8.83 4.26
N TRP A 42 -0.91 -8.41 4.76
CA TRP A 42 0.37 -8.95 4.30
C TRP A 42 0.54 -10.43 4.65
N TRP A 43 0.11 -10.82 5.86
CA TRP A 43 0.06 -12.22 6.25
C TRP A 43 -0.92 -13.03 5.39
N LEU A 44 -2.10 -12.49 5.07
CA LEU A 44 -3.06 -13.11 4.14
C LEU A 44 -2.44 -13.31 2.76
N VAL A 45 -1.75 -12.31 2.21
CA VAL A 45 -1.04 -12.42 0.93
C VAL A 45 0.03 -13.50 0.98
N LEU A 46 0.82 -13.57 2.06
CA LEU A 46 1.84 -14.61 2.23
C LEU A 46 1.21 -16.01 2.29
N ILE A 47 0.10 -16.19 3.02
CA ILE A 47 -0.62 -17.46 3.10
C ILE A 47 -1.17 -17.86 1.73
N ILE A 48 -1.77 -16.91 0.98
CA ILE A 48 -2.25 -17.16 -0.38
C ILE A 48 -1.10 -17.55 -1.30
N ALA A 49 0.03 -16.85 -1.24
CA ALA A 49 1.21 -17.15 -2.04
C ALA A 49 1.74 -18.56 -1.75
N VAL A 50 1.81 -18.96 -0.48
CA VAL A 50 2.19 -20.32 -0.06
C VAL A 50 1.18 -21.35 -0.57
N CYS A 51 -0.12 -21.07 -0.47
CA CYS A 51 -1.18 -21.95 -0.93
C CYS A 51 -1.12 -22.15 -2.46
N LEU A 52 -0.85 -21.07 -3.21
CA LEU A 52 -0.67 -21.11 -4.66
C LEU A 52 0.60 -21.90 -5.04
N TRP A 53 1.70 -21.68 -4.31
CA TRP A 53 2.97 -22.37 -4.51
C TRP A 53 2.84 -23.87 -4.24
N LEU A 54 2.16 -24.25 -3.15
CA LEU A 54 1.83 -25.64 -2.84
C LEU A 54 0.92 -26.24 -3.91
N SER A 55 -0.11 -25.52 -4.35
CA SER A 55 -1.01 -25.98 -5.41
C SER A 55 -0.26 -26.24 -6.72
N PHE A 56 0.71 -25.38 -7.05
CA PHE A 56 1.57 -25.55 -8.22
C PHE A 56 2.54 -26.73 -8.07
N LYS A 57 3.13 -26.91 -6.88
CA LYS A 57 4.05 -28.03 -6.59
C LYS A 57 3.34 -29.38 -6.52
N LEU A 58 2.13 -29.42 -5.96
CA LEU A 58 1.32 -30.62 -5.78
C LEU A 58 0.55 -30.99 -7.05
N ARG A 59 0.45 -30.08 -8.04
CA ARG A 59 -0.18 -30.39 -9.32
C ARG A 59 0.62 -31.48 -10.03
N PRO A 60 0.08 -32.71 -10.15
CA PRO A 60 0.78 -33.76 -10.89
C PRO A 60 0.87 -33.33 -12.36
N ARG A 61 2.10 -33.28 -12.88
CA ARG A 61 2.38 -33.19 -14.31
C ARG A 61 2.02 -34.53 -14.93
N LYS A 62 0.74 -34.71 -15.27
CA LYS A 62 0.29 -35.77 -16.16
C LYS A 62 0.35 -35.29 -17.60
#